data_AF-A0A4Y2QAH7-F1
#
_entry.id   AF-A0A4Y2QAH7-F1
#
_cell.length_a   1.000
_cell.length_b   1.000
_cell.length_c   1.000
_cell.angle_alpha   90.00
_cell.angle_beta   90.00
_cell.angle_gamma   90.00
#
_symmetry.space_group_name_H-M   'P 1'
#
loop_
_entity.id
_entity.type
_entity.pdbx_description
1 polymer ?
#
loop_
_entity_poly.entity_id
_entity_poly.type
_entity_poly.pdbx_seq_one_letter_code
_entity_poly.pdbx_strand_id
1 'polypeptide(L)'
;MAYLAGVKKEDLRSLCEDLGLTVTSKISVIGIRDLIINDTNCDEEFTREHLKSIIQNRKSDYEQRMKEIESERAFELEKLRLSQPQQSATAHGLVVEKPTIEI
;
A
#
# COMPACT_ATOMS: atom_id res chain seq x y z
N MET A 1 25.50 8.54 -14.88
CA MET A 1 25.24 7.81 -13.62
C MET A 1 24.17 6.73 -13.79
N ALA A 2 24.55 5.45 -13.66
CA ALA A 2 23.65 4.31 -13.94
C ALA A 2 22.47 4.18 -12.94
N TYR A 3 22.63 4.67 -11.70
CA TYR A 3 21.64 4.50 -10.64
C TYR A 3 20.36 5.33 -10.82
N LEU A 4 20.37 6.34 -11.69
CA LEU A 4 19.18 7.14 -12.03
C LEU A 4 18.32 6.49 -13.12
N ALA A 5 18.84 5.45 -13.80
CA ALA A 5 18.14 4.78 -14.88
C ALA A 5 16.93 4.01 -14.34
N GLY A 6 15.79 4.11 -15.03
CA GLY A 6 14.55 3.42 -14.65
C GLY A 6 13.85 3.96 -13.40
N VAL A 7 14.44 4.93 -12.68
CA VAL A 7 13.81 5.54 -11.51
C VAL A 7 12.58 6.35 -11.92
N LYS A 8 11.52 6.29 -11.10
CA LYS A 8 10.28 7.01 -11.39
C LYS A 8 10.50 8.53 -11.31
N LYS A 9 9.76 9.27 -12.13
CA LYS A 9 9.84 10.74 -12.19
C LYS A 9 9.54 11.40 -10.84
N GLU A 10 8.61 10.83 -10.07
CA GLU A 10 8.26 11.32 -8.73
C GLU A 10 9.44 11.23 -7.75
N ASP A 11 10.14 10.09 -7.71
CA ASP A 11 11.29 9.91 -6.80
C ASP A 11 12.43 10.86 -7.16
N LEU A 12 12.67 11.07 -8.46
CA LEU A 12 13.67 12.01 -8.94
C LEU A 12 13.30 13.46 -8.61
N ARG A 13 12.01 13.80 -8.57
CA ARG A 13 11.55 15.14 -8.15
C ARG A 13 11.79 15.37 -6.67
N SER A 14 11.46 14.40 -5.82
CA SER A 14 11.74 14.46 -4.38
C SER A 14 13.23 14.62 -4.12
N LEU A 15 14.07 13.86 -4.84
CA LEU A 15 15.53 14.02 -4.76
C LEU A 15 15.97 15.44 -5.14
N CYS A 16 15.45 16.00 -6.24
CA CYS A 16 15.77 17.37 -6.62
C CYS A 16 15.32 18.40 -5.58
N GLU A 17 14.14 18.23 -4.99
CA GLU A 17 13.64 19.10 -3.93
C GLU A 17 14.58 19.09 -2.72
N ASP A 18 15.01 17.90 -2.30
CA ASP A 18 15.95 17.73 -1.18
C ASP A 18 17.35 18.29 -1.48
N LEU A 19 17.77 18.24 -2.75
CA LEU A 19 19.02 18.85 -3.23
C LEU A 19 18.89 20.36 -3.51
N GLY A 20 17.71 20.96 -3.34
CA GLY A 20 17.48 22.37 -3.66
C GLY A 20 17.46 22.70 -5.17
N LEU A 21 17.35 21.68 -6.03
CA LEU A 21 17.25 21.80 -7.47
C LEU A 21 15.81 22.10 -7.90
N THR A 22 15.62 23.20 -8.64
CA THR A 22 14.28 23.60 -9.11
C THR A 22 13.81 22.71 -10.26
N VAL A 23 12.71 21.99 -10.04
CA VAL A 23 12.06 21.16 -11.05
C VAL A 23 10.68 21.72 -11.41
N THR A 24 10.51 22.15 -12.66
CA THR A 24 9.20 22.63 -13.15
C THR A 24 8.26 21.47 -13.51
N SER A 25 6.95 21.74 -13.61
CA SER A 25 5.96 20.72 -13.96
C SER A 25 6.18 20.10 -15.35
N LYS A 26 6.72 20.88 -16.30
CA LYS A 26 6.93 20.51 -17.71
C LYS A 26 8.22 19.75 -18.00
N ILE A 27 9.19 19.73 -17.08
CA ILE A 27 10.47 19.05 -17.32
C ILE A 27 10.26 17.54 -17.56
N SER A 28 11.04 16.96 -18.46
CA SER A 28 11.02 15.52 -18.73
C SER A 28 11.81 14.75 -17.67
N VAL A 29 11.61 13.43 -17.58
CA VAL A 29 12.43 12.57 -16.69
C VAL A 29 13.92 12.63 -17.04
N ILE A 30 14.25 12.74 -18.33
CA ILE A 30 15.62 12.89 -18.81
C ILE A 30 16.19 14.22 -18.33
N GLY A 31 15.45 15.32 -18.48
CA GLY A 31 15.90 16.64 -18.01
C GLY A 31 16.12 16.70 -16.49
N ILE A 32 15.35 15.97 -15.68
CA ILE A 32 15.60 15.87 -14.24
C ILE A 32 16.91 15.12 -13.96
N ARG A 33 17.16 14.01 -14.66
CA ARG A 33 18.43 13.28 -14.53
C ARG A 33 19.61 14.15 -14.90
N ASP A 34 19.48 14.94 -15.97
CA ASP A 34 20.53 15.85 -16.41
C ASP A 34 20.81 16.94 -15.38
N LEU A 35 19.77 17.48 -14.72
CA LEU A 35 19.97 18.44 -13.61
C LEU A 35 20.81 17.84 -12.48
N ILE A 36 20.50 16.61 -12.07
CA ILE A 36 21.22 15.93 -10.98
C ILE A 36 22.66 15.62 -11.38
N ILE A 37 22.88 15.16 -12.61
CA ILE A 37 24.22 14.78 -13.11
C ILE A 37 25.12 16.02 -13.28
N ASN A 38 24.54 17.14 -13.70
CA ASN A 38 25.28 18.36 -13.98
C ASN A 38 25.49 19.25 -12.75
N ASP A 39 24.89 18.91 -11.60
CA ASP A 39 25.18 19.61 -10.36
C ASP A 39 26.56 19.20 -9.83
N THR A 40 27.51 20.13 -9.90
CA THR A 40 28.90 19.91 -9.48
C THR A 40 29.06 19.81 -7.97
N ASN A 41 28.04 20.17 -7.19
CA ASN A 41 28.03 20.05 -5.74
C ASN A 41 27.49 18.69 -5.26
N CYS A 42 27.03 17.85 -6.21
CA CYS A 42 26.35 16.59 -5.95
C CYS A 42 27.36 15.46 -5.70
N ASP A 43 27.47 15.01 -4.46
CA ASP A 43 28.20 13.78 -4.12
C ASP A 43 27.42 12.56 -4.64
N GLU A 44 28.06 11.72 -5.45
CA GLU A 44 27.40 10.60 -6.12
C GLU A 44 26.91 9.52 -5.13
N GLU A 45 27.70 9.23 -4.10
CA GLU A 45 27.37 8.21 -3.11
C GLU A 45 26.20 8.68 -2.25
N PHE A 46 26.27 9.92 -1.76
CA PHE A 46 25.20 10.55 -1.02
C PHE A 46 23.88 10.53 -1.82
N THR A 47 23.93 10.97 -3.07
CA THR A 47 22.75 11.07 -3.93
C THR A 47 22.13 9.71 -4.23
N ARG A 48 22.96 8.69 -4.39
CA ARG A 48 22.52 7.32 -4.59
C ARG A 48 21.83 6.75 -3.35
N GLU A 49 22.43 6.91 -2.18
CA GLU A 49 21.84 6.41 -0.92
C GLU A 49 20.56 7.18 -0.56
N HIS A 50 20.54 8.50 -0.77
CA HIS A 50 19.34 9.32 -0.55
C HIS A 50 18.19 8.88 -1.47
N LEU A 51 18.47 8.62 -2.74
CA LEU A 51 17.48 8.12 -3.69
C LEU A 51 16.94 6.73 -3.29
N LYS A 52 17.79 5.85 -2.78
CA LYS A 52 17.34 4.55 -2.24
C LYS A 52 16.36 4.75 -1.09
N SER A 53 16.64 5.67 -0.17
CA SER A 53 15.76 6.00 0.95
C SER A 53 14.41 6.51 0.47
N ILE A 54 14.37 7.46 -0.48
CA ILE A 54 13.13 7.97 -1.08
C ILE A 54 12.29 6.82 -1.68
N ILE A 55 12.91 5.96 -2.47
CA ILE A 55 12.23 4.82 -3.10
C ILE A 55 11.68 3.86 -2.06
N GLN A 56 12.44 3.58 -1.00
CA GLN A 56 12.04 2.69 0.09
C GLN A 56 10.88 3.28 0.89
N ASN A 57 10.95 4.56 1.25
CA ASN A 57 9.89 5.24 2.00
C ASN A 57 8.57 5.21 1.23
N ARG A 58 8.57 5.55 -0.06
CA ARG A 58 7.36 5.47 -0.89
C ARG A 58 6.76 4.05 -0.92
N LYS A 59 7.59 3.01 -0.99
CA LYS A 59 7.12 1.61 -0.97
C LYS A 59 6.51 1.28 0.39
N SER A 60 7.20 1.65 1.47
CA SER A 60 6.71 1.46 2.84
C SER A 60 5.38 2.15 3.07
N ASP A 61 5.23 3.41 2.66
CA ASP A 61 3.99 4.17 2.80
C ASP A 61 2.83 3.52 2.05
N TYR A 62 3.08 3.03 0.83
CA TYR A 62 2.08 2.30 0.07
C TYR A 62 1.66 0.99 0.76
N GLU A 63 2.63 0.19 1.22
CA GLU A 63 2.36 -1.05 1.94
C GLU A 63 1.59 -0.80 3.24
N GLN A 64 1.96 0.22 4.00
CA GLN A 64 1.28 0.61 5.22
C GLN A 64 -0.17 1.02 4.94
N ARG A 65 -0.39 1.89 3.96
CA ARG A 65 -1.74 2.31 3.55
C ARG A 65 -2.61 1.13 3.12
N MET A 66 -2.03 0.15 2.42
CA MET A 66 -2.75 -1.07 2.03
C MET A 66 -3.13 -1.92 3.23
N LYS A 67 -2.25 -2.07 4.23
CA LYS A 67 -2.56 -2.77 5.49
C LYS A 67 -3.66 -2.07 6.28
N GLU A 68 -3.63 -0.73 6.34
CA GLU A 68 -4.67 0.07 7.01
C GLU A 68 -6.04 -0.18 6.35
N ILE A 69 -6.12 -0.12 5.02
CA ILE A 69 -7.35 -0.41 4.26
C ILE A 69 -7.85 -1.84 4.51
N GLU A 70 -6.96 -2.83 4.52
CA GLU A 70 -7.33 -4.23 4.79
C GLU A 70 -7.84 -4.41 6.22
N SER A 71 -7.19 -3.77 7.20
CA SER A 71 -7.59 -3.82 8.60
C SER A 71 -8.97 -3.19 8.84
N GLU A 72 -9.26 -2.07 8.18
CA GLU A 72 -10.55 -1.40 8.25
C GLU A 72 -11.66 -2.28 7.66
N ARG A 73 -11.43 -2.88 6.50
CA ARG A 73 -12.36 -3.84 5.88
C ARG A 73 -12.61 -5.07 6.76
N ALA A 74 -11.56 -5.63 7.36
CA ALA A 74 -11.67 -6.76 8.27
C ALA A 74 -12.50 -6.41 9.51
N PHE A 75 -12.27 -5.22 10.08
CA PHE A 75 -13.04 -4.71 11.22
C PHE A 75 -14.51 -4.50 10.88
N GLU A 76 -14.83 -3.88 9.73
CA GLU A 76 -16.21 -3.69 9.28
C GLU A 76 -16.93 -5.02 9.04
N LEU A 77 -16.25 -6.00 8.45
CA LEU A 77 -16.81 -7.32 8.20
C LEU A 77 -17.12 -8.05 9.52
N GLU A 78 -16.22 -7.98 10.50
CA GLU A 78 -16.44 -8.58 11.83
C GLU A 78 -17.60 -7.90 12.56
N LYS A 79 -17.69 -6.57 12.50
CA LYS A 79 -18.83 -5.83 13.04
C LYS A 79 -20.16 -6.28 12.43
N LEU A 80 -20.19 -6.49 11.11
CA LEU A 80 -21.38 -7.00 10.42
C LEU A 80 -21.72 -8.42 10.89
N ARG A 81 -20.73 -9.32 11.01
CA ARG A 81 -20.93 -10.70 11.51
C ARG A 81 -21.54 -10.72 12.91
N LEU A 82 -21.05 -9.87 13.82
CA LEU A 82 -21.56 -9.78 15.19
C LEU A 82 -22.97 -9.14 15.26
N SER A 83 -23.30 -8.26 14.32
CA SER A 83 -24.62 -7.61 14.25
C SER A 83 -25.73 -8.47 13.62
N GLN A 84 -25.36 -9.58 12.96
CA GLN A 84 -26.35 -10.53 12.45
C GLN A 84 -26.96 -11.31 13.62
N PRO A 85 -28.29 -11.40 13.72
CA PRO A 85 -28.93 -12.29 14.68
C PRO A 85 -28.40 -13.71 14.44
N GLN A 86 -27.82 -14.33 15.46
CA GLN A 86 -27.49 -15.75 15.42
C GLN A 86 -28.77 -16.49 15.04
N GLN A 87 -28.89 -16.99 13.81
CA GLN A 87 -29.89 -17.99 13.49
C GLN A 87 -29.45 -19.24 14.24
N SER A 88 -29.85 -19.33 15.50
CA SER A 88 -29.66 -20.51 16.32
C SER A 88 -30.33 -21.67 15.59
N ALA A 89 -29.52 -22.59 15.09
CA ALA A 89 -29.98 -23.88 14.64
C ALA A 89 -30.52 -24.66 15.85
N THR A 90 -31.76 -24.38 16.26
CA THR A 90 -32.58 -25.35 16.97
C THR A 90 -32.87 -26.46 15.97
N ALA A 91 -31.99 -27.46 15.92
CA ALA A 91 -32.31 -28.77 15.38
C ALA A 91 -33.53 -29.26 16.16
N HIS A 92 -34.70 -29.17 15.53
CA HIS A 92 -35.93 -29.78 15.99
C HIS A 92 -35.64 -31.26 16.27
N GLY A 93 -35.78 -31.66 17.53
CA GLY A 93 -35.78 -33.07 17.92
C GLY A 93 -36.87 -33.79 17.14
N LEU A 94 -36.47 -34.68 16.23
CA LEU A 94 -37.34 -35.68 15.63
C LEU A 94 -37.66 -36.71 16.72
N VAL A 95 -38.78 -36.51 17.42
CA VAL A 95 -39.51 -37.61 18.06
C VAL A 95 -40.96 -37.44 17.65
N VAL A 96 -41.35 -38.14 16.59
CA VAL A 96 -42.76 -38.45 16.33
C VAL A 96 -42.94 -39.92 16.64
N GLU A 97 -43.69 -40.12 17.72
CA GLU A 97 -44.09 -41.38 18.31
C GLU A 97 -44.74 -42.32 17.29
N LYS A 98 -44.42 -43.61 17.40
CA LYS A 98 -44.96 -44.70 16.57
C LYS A 98 -46.41 -44.99 16.99
N PRO A 99 -47.41 -44.99 16.10
CA PRO A 99 -48.75 -45.41 16.50
C PRO A 99 -48.83 -46.94 16.57
N THR A 100 -49.12 -47.46 17.77
CA THR A 100 -49.59 -48.83 17.99
C THR A 100 -50.99 -48.96 17.41
N ILE A 101 -51.18 -49.89 16.48
CA ILE A 101 -52.49 -50.27 15.97
C ILE A 101 -52.99 -51.42 16.85
N GLU A 102 -54.05 -51.19 17.62
CA GLU A 102 -54.85 -52.27 18.20
C GLU A 102 -55.94 -52.69 17.21
N ILE A 103 -56.22 -54.00 17.23
CA ILE A 103 -56.81 -54.86 16.19
C ILE A 103 -58.30 -54.57 15.93
#